data_AF-A0A9D8DPV1-F1
#
_entry.id   AF-A0A9D8DPV1-F1
#
_cell.length_a   1.000
_cell.length_b   1.000
_cell.length_c   1.000
_cell.angle_alpha   90.00
_cell.angle_beta   90.00
_cell.angle_gamma   90.00
#
_symmetry.space_group_name_H-M   'P 1'
#
loop_
_entity.id
_entity.type
_entity.pdbx_description
1 polymer ?
#
loop_
_entity_poly.entity_id
_entity_poly.type
_entity_poly.pdbx_seq_one_letter_code
_entity_poly.pdbx_strand_id
1 'polypeptide(L)'
;MRSRLAAVLGALLLLLAGCRADATVAVDVERDGNGIVTVTVVLDAAAAARTVDQQGPLPTDDLRATGWSVDEPVRSPDGSVTLRASKPFAHPGLLAGVVAEVAGSNGPLRDVRL
;
A
#
# COMPACT_ATOMS: atom_id res chain seq x y z
N MET A 1 -17.32 -34.24 22.96
CA MET A 1 -17.56 -33.71 21.59
C MET A 1 -17.66 -32.19 21.53
N ARG A 2 -18.52 -31.54 22.33
CA ARG A 2 -18.73 -30.07 22.33
C ARG A 2 -17.44 -29.25 22.60
N SER A 3 -16.62 -29.67 23.56
CA SER A 3 -15.35 -29.03 23.90
C SER A 3 -14.27 -29.17 22.82
N ARG A 4 -14.22 -30.32 22.14
CA ARG A 4 -13.31 -30.55 21.02
C ARG A 4 -13.72 -29.74 19.78
N LEU A 5 -15.02 -29.59 19.55
CA LEU A 5 -15.55 -28.74 18.48
C LEU A 5 -15.18 -27.26 18.73
N ALA A 6 -15.34 -26.78 19.97
CA ALA A 6 -14.97 -25.42 20.35
C ALA A 6 -13.46 -25.15 20.20
N ALA A 7 -12.61 -26.12 20.57
CA ALA A 7 -11.16 -26.00 20.39
C ALA A 7 -10.75 -25.94 18.91
N VAL A 8 -11.38 -26.76 18.06
CA VAL A 8 -11.15 -26.75 16.61
C VAL A 8 -11.64 -25.44 15.99
N LEU A 9 -12.81 -24.94 16.40
CA LEU A 9 -13.33 -23.65 15.92
C LEU A 9 -12.43 -22.48 16.35
N GLY A 10 -11.95 -22.50 17.60
CA GLY A 10 -11.03 -21.47 18.12
C GLY A 10 -9.68 -21.49 17.41
N ALA A 11 -9.11 -22.67 17.15
CA ALA A 11 -7.88 -22.81 16.37
C ALA A 11 -8.07 -22.34 14.92
N LEU A 12 -9.21 -22.63 14.31
CA LEU A 12 -9.54 -22.16 12.96
C LEU A 12 -9.67 -20.63 12.94
N LEU A 13 -10.35 -20.02 13.91
CA LEU A 13 -10.47 -18.56 14.00
C LEU A 13 -9.11 -17.85 14.18
N LEU A 14 -8.19 -18.44 14.94
CA LEU A 14 -6.83 -17.92 15.08
C LEU A 14 -6.02 -18.02 13.79
N LEU A 15 -6.24 -19.07 12.98
CA LEU A 15 -5.61 -19.21 11.66
C LEU A 15 -6.12 -18.16 10.65
N LEU A 16 -7.31 -17.58 10.87
CA LEU A 16 -7.86 -16.50 10.06
C LEU A 16 -7.34 -15.10 10.47
N ALA A 17 -6.62 -14.98 11.59
CA ALA A 17 -6.01 -13.72 12.02
C ALA A 17 -4.71 -13.45 11.24
N GLY A 18 -4.82 -13.21 9.94
CA GLY A 18 -3.73 -12.69 9.13
C GLY A 18 -3.49 -11.21 9.42
N CYS A 19 -2.27 -10.74 9.17
CA CYS A 19 -2.00 -9.31 9.15
C CYS A 19 -2.56 -8.67 7.86
N ARG A 20 -3.02 -7.43 7.95
CA ARG A 20 -3.62 -6.69 6.84
C ARG A 20 -2.68 -5.58 6.34
N ALA A 21 -2.61 -5.47 5.02
CA ALA A 21 -1.98 -4.36 4.33
C ALA A 21 -2.96 -3.83 3.26
N ASP A 22 -3.35 -2.57 3.36
CA ASP A 22 -4.20 -1.89 2.39
C ASP A 22 -3.36 -0.94 1.55
N ALA A 23 -3.49 -1.00 0.23
CA ALA A 23 -2.85 -0.06 -0.69
C ALA A 23 -3.92 0.65 -1.52
N THR A 24 -3.95 1.97 -1.41
CA THR A 24 -4.89 2.83 -2.13
C THR A 24 -4.11 3.69 -3.12
N VAL A 25 -4.54 3.68 -4.38
CA VAL A 25 -4.01 4.57 -5.43
C VAL A 25 -5.09 5.59 -5.78
N ALA A 26 -4.81 6.85 -5.51
CA ALA A 26 -5.65 7.98 -5.89
C ALA A 26 -5.02 8.72 -7.07
N VAL A 27 -5.84 9.12 -8.03
CA VAL A 27 -5.42 9.93 -9.18
C VAL A 27 -6.29 11.18 -9.19
N ASP A 28 -5.66 12.32 -8.93
CA ASP A 28 -6.31 13.62 -9.00
C ASP A 28 -5.88 14.30 -10.31
N VAL A 29 -6.86 14.63 -11.16
CA VAL A 29 -6.64 15.24 -12.48
C VAL A 29 -7.23 16.65 -12.50
N GLU A 30 -6.40 17.62 -12.88
CA GLU A 30 -6.79 19.01 -13.06
C GLU A 30 -7.44 19.24 -14.43
N ARG A 31 -8.10 20.41 -14.58
CA ARG A 31 -8.83 20.75 -15.83
C ARG A 31 -7.97 20.82 -17.08
N ASP A 32 -6.69 21.14 -16.93
CA ASP A 32 -5.72 21.20 -18.03
C ASP A 32 -5.10 19.83 -18.35
N GLY A 33 -5.50 18.78 -17.62
CA GLY A 33 -5.05 17.41 -17.80
C GLY A 33 -3.75 17.07 -17.07
N ASN A 34 -3.15 18.00 -16.34
CA ASN A 34 -2.09 17.66 -15.39
C ASN A 34 -2.69 17.01 -14.13
N GLY A 35 -1.85 16.45 -13.27
CA GLY A 35 -2.36 15.90 -12.02
C GLY A 35 -1.31 15.23 -11.15
N ILE A 36 -1.78 14.49 -10.14
CA ILE A 36 -0.95 13.77 -9.19
C ILE A 36 -1.49 12.37 -8.93
N VAL A 37 -0.58 11.39 -8.88
CA VAL A 37 -0.88 10.06 -8.36
C VAL A 37 -0.40 9.99 -6.92
N THR A 38 -1.27 9.59 -6.00
CA THR A 38 -0.95 9.35 -4.59
C THR A 38 -1.16 7.88 -4.27
N VAL A 39 -0.15 7.24 -3.69
CA VAL A 39 -0.22 5.89 -3.14
C VAL A 39 -0.15 5.96 -1.63
N THR A 40 -1.14 5.39 -0.96
CA THR A 40 -1.18 5.27 0.50
C THR A 40 -1.19 3.79 0.86
N VAL A 41 -0.20 3.35 1.62
CA VAL A 41 -0.12 1.99 2.17
C VAL A 41 -0.36 2.04 3.67
N VAL A 42 -1.34 1.30 4.16
CA VAL A 42 -1.65 1.16 5.59
C VAL A 42 -1.36 -0.28 6.01
N LEU A 43 -0.42 -0.45 6.92
CA LEU A 43 -0.10 -1.71 7.57
C LEU A 43 -0.78 -1.72 8.93
N ASP A 44 -1.58 -2.75 9.23
CA ASP A 44 -2.08 -2.91 10.59
C ASP A 44 -0.94 -3.21 11.58
N ALA A 45 -1.23 -3.20 12.88
CA ALA A 45 -0.21 -3.41 13.90
C ALA A 45 0.55 -4.75 13.74
N ALA A 46 -0.13 -5.80 13.28
CA ALA A 46 0.50 -7.10 13.06
C ALA A 46 1.42 -7.08 11.83
N ALA A 47 1.02 -6.43 10.75
CA ALA A 47 1.81 -6.26 9.53
C ALA A 47 3.03 -5.37 9.80
N ALA A 48 2.84 -4.24 10.48
CA ALA A 48 3.91 -3.32 10.86
C ALA A 48 4.96 -4.01 11.75
N ALA A 49 4.52 -4.81 12.73
CA ALA A 49 5.41 -5.58 13.59
C ALA A 49 6.27 -6.58 12.80
N ARG A 50 5.71 -7.20 11.76
CA ARG A 50 6.42 -8.19 10.92
C ARG A 50 7.34 -7.58 9.88
N THR A 51 7.15 -6.30 9.56
CA THR A 51 7.85 -5.59 8.48
C THR A 51 8.75 -4.51 9.07
N VAL A 52 8.21 -3.32 9.33
CA VAL A 52 8.96 -2.15 9.78
C VAL A 52 9.76 -2.43 11.06
N ASP A 53 9.15 -3.13 12.03
CA ASP A 53 9.77 -3.33 13.34
C ASP A 53 10.79 -4.48 13.34
N GLN A 54 10.57 -5.54 12.56
CA GLN A 54 11.41 -6.74 12.52
C GLN A 54 12.47 -6.74 11.40
N GLN A 55 12.12 -6.18 10.25
CA GLN A 55 12.94 -6.19 9.04
C GLN A 55 13.62 -4.84 8.78
N GLY A 56 13.17 -3.79 9.46
CA GLY A 56 13.66 -2.43 9.30
C GLY A 56 12.79 -1.59 8.35
N PRO A 57 13.21 -0.34 8.05
CA PRO A 57 12.44 0.59 7.24
C PRO A 57 12.09 0.04 5.85
N LEU A 58 10.94 0.46 5.32
CA LEU A 58 10.53 0.09 3.97
C LEU A 58 11.51 0.68 2.94
N PRO A 59 12.03 -0.11 1.99
CA PRO A 59 12.90 0.40 0.94
C PRO A 59 12.10 1.32 0.01
N THR A 60 12.47 2.60 -0.04
CA THR A 60 11.76 3.62 -0.85
C THR A 60 12.72 4.47 -1.68
N ASP A 61 14.01 4.13 -1.70
CA ASP A 61 15.04 4.89 -2.39
C ASP A 61 14.87 4.85 -3.91
N ASP A 62 14.40 3.74 -4.45
CA ASP A 62 14.07 3.57 -5.87
C ASP A 62 12.87 4.44 -6.29
N LEU A 63 11.85 4.56 -5.45
CA LEU A 63 10.73 5.50 -5.65
C LEU A 63 11.26 6.94 -5.72
N ARG A 64 12.10 7.35 -4.76
CA ARG A 64 12.69 8.69 -4.76
C ARG A 64 13.54 8.93 -6.01
N ALA A 65 14.37 7.96 -6.40
CA ALA A 65 15.21 8.04 -7.59
C ALA A 65 14.41 8.16 -8.90
N THR A 66 13.18 7.68 -8.93
CA THR A 66 12.27 7.75 -10.08
C THR A 66 11.30 8.93 -10.03
N GLY A 67 11.49 9.85 -9.09
CA GLY A 67 10.75 11.11 -9.00
C GLY A 67 9.49 11.06 -8.13
N TRP A 68 9.32 10.03 -7.32
CA TRP A 68 8.29 10.03 -6.28
C TRP A 68 8.74 10.85 -5.06
N SER A 69 7.84 11.67 -4.53
CA SER A 69 7.96 12.21 -3.19
C SER A 69 7.41 11.18 -2.21
N VAL A 70 8.23 10.74 -1.25
CA VAL A 70 7.84 9.77 -0.22
C VAL A 70 7.89 10.46 1.15
N ASP A 71 6.75 10.46 1.84
CA ASP A 71 6.61 11.01 3.19
C ASP A 71 7.21 10.05 4.21
N GLU A 72 7.62 10.57 5.38
CA GLU A 72 8.07 9.73 6.48
C GLU A 72 6.91 8.84 6.97
N PRO A 73 7.13 7.53 7.21
CA PRO A 73 6.09 6.66 7.73
C PRO A 73 5.52 7.16 9.06
N VAL A 74 4.19 7.20 9.16
CA VAL A 74 3.49 7.65 10.36
C VAL A 74 2.95 6.44 11.12
N ARG A 75 3.28 6.34 12.42
CA ARG A 75 2.68 5.35 13.31
C ARG A 75 1.49 5.94 14.05
N SER A 76 0.36 5.26 13.95
CA SER A 76 -0.88 5.60 14.65
C SER A 76 -0.91 5.00 16.07
N PRO A 77 -1.74 5.54 16.98
CA PRO A 77 -1.87 5.01 18.35
C PRO A 77 -2.34 3.54 18.43
N ASP A 78 -3.05 3.05 17.42
CA ASP A 78 -3.49 1.65 17.31
C ASP A 78 -2.37 0.70 16.84
N GLY A 79 -1.16 1.22 16.60
CA GLY A 79 0.00 0.47 16.14
C GLY A 79 0.08 0.32 14.62
N SER A 80 -0.91 0.80 13.85
CA SER A 80 -0.82 0.81 12.39
C SER A 80 0.26 1.77 11.90
N VAL A 81 0.83 1.47 10.74
CA VAL A 81 1.84 2.32 10.07
C VAL A 81 1.33 2.70 8.70
N THR A 82 1.36 3.99 8.40
CA THR A 82 0.96 4.55 7.10
C THR A 82 2.18 5.10 6.35
N LEU A 83 2.37 4.66 5.12
CA LEU A 83 3.33 5.22 4.16
C LEU A 83 2.56 5.93 3.04
N ARG A 84 3.01 7.12 2.66
CA ARG A 84 2.44 7.86 1.54
C ARG A 84 3.53 8.25 0.54
N ALA A 85 3.26 8.00 -0.73
CA ALA A 85 4.09 8.42 -1.85
C ALA A 85 3.26 9.14 -2.89
N SER A 86 3.82 10.15 -3.57
CA SER A 86 3.12 10.86 -4.63
C SER A 86 4.03 11.26 -5.78
N LYS A 87 3.48 11.32 -6.99
CA LYS A 87 4.21 11.71 -8.21
C LYS A 87 3.30 12.50 -9.14
N PRO A 88 3.70 13.72 -9.56
CA PRO A 88 2.94 14.49 -10.52
C PRO A 88 3.08 13.93 -11.94
N PHE A 89 2.09 14.22 -12.78
CA PHE A 89 2.16 14.01 -14.23
C PHE A 89 1.68 15.27 -14.96
N ALA A 90 2.37 15.62 -16.05
CA ALA A 90 2.15 16.89 -16.74
C ALA A 90 0.93 16.88 -17.68
N HIS A 91 0.52 15.71 -18.16
CA HIS A 91 -0.62 15.54 -19.06
C HIS A 91 -1.13 14.09 -19.03
N PRO A 92 -2.37 13.80 -19.48
CA PRO A 92 -3.02 12.51 -19.25
C PRO A 92 -2.27 11.32 -19.87
N GLY A 93 -1.59 11.54 -21.00
CA GLY A 93 -0.77 10.51 -21.66
C GLY A 93 0.38 9.95 -20.81
N LEU A 94 0.78 10.63 -19.74
CA LEU A 94 1.82 10.14 -18.81
C LEU A 94 1.26 9.31 -17.66
N LEU A 95 -0.05 9.38 -17.37
CA LEU A 95 -0.65 8.69 -16.23
C LEU A 95 -0.42 7.18 -16.29
N ALA A 96 -0.62 6.57 -17.46
CA ALA A 96 -0.45 5.13 -17.62
C ALA A 96 0.97 4.66 -17.26
N GLY A 97 1.99 5.49 -17.55
CA GLY A 97 3.37 5.22 -17.14
C GLY A 97 3.54 5.28 -15.63
N VAL A 98 3.01 6.33 -14.98
CA VAL A 98 3.08 6.48 -13.52
C VAL A 98 2.35 5.35 -12.80
N VAL A 99 1.17 4.93 -13.27
CA VAL A 99 0.42 3.81 -12.67
C VAL A 99 1.13 2.48 -12.89
N ALA A 100 1.81 2.28 -14.03
CA ALA A 100 2.60 1.08 -14.27
C ALA A 100 3.78 0.93 -13.29
N GLU A 101 4.40 2.05 -12.87
CA GLU A 101 5.42 2.03 -11.81
C GLU A 101 4.86 1.51 -10.48
N VAL A 102 3.62 1.89 -10.12
CA VAL A 102 2.95 1.43 -8.89
C VAL A 102 2.52 -0.03 -8.98
N ALA A 103 2.01 -0.44 -10.14
CA ALA A 103 1.54 -1.80 -10.36
C ALA A 103 2.70 -2.80 -10.30
N GLY A 104 3.84 -2.44 -10.87
CA GLY A 104 4.94 -3.37 -11.10
C GLY A 104 4.61 -4.41 -12.18
N SER A 105 5.62 -5.22 -12.53
CA SER A 105 5.55 -6.16 -13.66
C SER A 105 4.48 -7.25 -13.51
N ASN A 106 4.10 -7.59 -12.26
CA ASN A 106 3.11 -8.60 -11.90
C ASN A 106 1.88 -8.02 -11.19
N GLY A 107 1.68 -6.70 -11.23
CA GLY A 107 0.62 -6.02 -10.49
C GLY A 107 -0.81 -6.25 -10.98
N PRO A 108 -1.80 -5.89 -10.14
CA PRO A 108 -3.22 -5.98 -10.47
C PRO A 108 -3.72 -4.87 -11.40
N LEU A 109 -3.03 -3.73 -11.46
CA LEU A 109 -3.42 -2.61 -12.31
C LEU A 109 -2.84 -2.82 -13.72
N ARG A 110 -3.70 -3.24 -14.66
CA ARG A 110 -3.36 -3.49 -16.07
C ARG A 110 -4.27 -2.68 -16.99
N ASP A 111 -3.74 -2.36 -18.17
CA ASP A 111 -4.50 -1.75 -19.27
C ASP A 111 -5.29 -0.47 -18.89
N VAL A 112 -4.72 0.36 -18.00
CA VAL A 112 -5.33 1.64 -17.62
C VAL A 112 -5.44 2.55 -18.85
N ARG A 113 -6.63 3.12 -19.05
CA ARG A 113 -6.98 4.07 -20.11
C ARG A 113 -7.83 5.20 -19.51
N LEU A 114 -7.73 6.38 -20.11
CA LEU A 114 -8.53 7.56 -19.79
C LEU A 114 -9.39 7.94 -21.00
#